data_AF-A0A3T0Y409-F1
#
_entry.id   AF-A0A3T0Y409-F1
#
_cell.length_a   1.000
_cell.length_b   1.000
_cell.length_c   1.000
_cell.angle_alpha   90.00
_cell.angle_beta   90.00
_cell.angle_gamma   90.00
#
_symmetry.space_group_name_H-M   'P 1'
#
loop_
_entity.id
_entity.type
_entity.pdbx_description
1 polymer ?
#
loop_
_entity_poly.entity_id
_entity_poly.type
_entity_poly.pdbx_seq_one_letter_code
_entity_poly.pdbx_strand_id
1 'polypeptide(L)' 'MDDEFGERYSRTLARDLVVDRLGDRTAAEALGAGVDPKVVWEAVCRAQDVPRERWLGRDIKPR' A
#
# COMPACT_ATOMS: atom_id res chain seq x y z
N MET A 1 -2.35 -4.26 2.99
CA MET A 1 -2.76 -2.90 3.39
C MET A 1 -3.70 -2.92 4.58
N ASP A 2 -4.76 -3.74 4.56
CA ASP A 2 -5.75 -3.81 5.65
C ASP A 2 -5.14 -4.12 7.02
N ASP A 3 -4.10 -4.94 7.09
CA ASP A 3 -3.44 -5.25 8.36
C ASP A 3 -2.71 -4.07 9.00
N GLU A 4 -2.20 -3.13 8.20
CA GLU A 4 -1.46 -1.95 8.71
C GLU A 4 -2.40 -0.78 8.98
N PHE A 5 -3.40 -0.60 8.12
CA PHE A 5 -4.25 0.59 8.12
C PHE A 5 -5.68 0.33 8.57
N GLY A 6 -6.08 -0.93 8.74
CA GLY A 6 -7.46 -1.35 8.99
C GLY A 6 -8.32 -1.35 7.71
N GLU A 7 -9.28 -2.26 7.63
CA GLU A 7 -10.08 -2.51 6.41
C GLU A 7 -10.77 -1.26 5.82
N ARG A 8 -11.25 -0.35 6.67
CA ARG A 8 -11.97 0.83 6.19
C ARG A 8 -11.00 1.90 5.66
N TYR A 9 -9.98 2.21 6.44
CA TYR A 9 -9.04 3.28 6.10
C TYR A 9 -8.09 2.84 4.98
N SER A 10 -7.73 1.55 4.89
CA SER A 10 -6.96 1.03 3.75
C SER A 10 -7.64 1.25 2.40
N ARG A 11 -8.97 1.13 2.33
CA ARG A 11 -9.74 1.35 1.10
C ARG A 11 -9.77 2.82 0.68
N THR A 12 -9.92 3.75 1.64
CA THR A 12 -9.80 5.19 1.41
C THR A 12 -8.38 5.53 0.97
N LEU A 13 -7.37 5.08 1.71
CA LEU A 13 -5.96 5.29 1.40
C LEU A 13 -5.62 4.81 -0.02
N ALA A 14 -6.07 3.61 -0.40
CA ALA A 14 -5.79 3.04 -1.71
C ALA A 14 -6.38 3.86 -2.87
N ARG A 15 -7.50 4.55 -2.64
CA ARG A 15 -8.24 5.32 -3.67
C ARG A 15 -7.88 6.80 -3.71
N ASP A 16 -7.49 7.38 -2.57
CA ASP A 16 -7.44 8.83 -2.42
C ASP A 16 -6.01 9.35 -2.21
N LEU A 17 -5.08 8.51 -1.71
CA LEU A 17 -3.69 8.91 -1.55
C LEU A 17 -2.96 8.82 -2.89
N VAL A 18 -2.65 9.97 -3.48
CA VAL A 18 -1.73 10.08 -4.63
C VAL A 18 -0.30 9.93 -4.14
N VAL A 19 0.45 9.03 -4.77
CA VAL A 19 1.84 8.71 -4.41
C VAL A 19 2.77 9.08 -5.56
N ASP A 20 3.69 10.01 -5.32
CA ASP A 20 4.69 10.49 -6.27
C ASP A 20 5.49 9.35 -6.93
N ARG A 21 5.92 8.38 -6.12
CA ARG A 21 6.70 7.21 -6.54
C ARG A 21 5.92 6.23 -7.42
N LEU A 22 4.60 6.38 -7.51
CA LEU A 22 3.75 5.62 -8.43
C LEU A 22 3.44 6.40 -9.72
N GLY A 23 4.14 7.51 -9.95
CA GLY A 23 3.95 8.39 -11.11
C GLY A 23 2.71 9.26 -10.95
N ASP A 24 2.55 9.88 -9.77
CA ASP A 24 1.40 10.70 -9.38
C ASP A 24 0.06 9.95 -9.51
N ARG A 25 0.08 8.68 -9.09
CA ARG A 25 -1.10 7.79 -9.07
C ARG A 25 -1.43 7.36 -7.65
N THR A 26 -2.69 7.04 -7.46
CA THR A 26 -3.16 6.30 -6.29
C THR A 26 -2.69 4.84 -6.36
N ALA A 27 -2.71 4.15 -5.22
CA ALA A 27 -2.42 2.72 -5.20
C ALA A 27 -3.41 1.92 -6.05
N ALA A 28 -4.69 2.27 -6.06
CA ALA A 28 -5.70 1.64 -6.88
C ALA A 28 -5.42 1.82 -8.39
N GLU A 29 -5.05 3.03 -8.81
CA GLU A 29 -4.69 3.30 -10.20
C GLU A 29 -3.40 2.58 -10.61
N ALA A 30 -2.38 2.56 -9.74
CA ALA A 30 -1.13 1.87 -10.00
C ALA A 30 -1.33 0.35 -10.15
N LEU A 31 -2.13 -0.26 -9.26
CA LEU A 31 -2.51 -1.67 -9.38
C LEU A 31 -3.31 -1.93 -10.67
N GLY A 32 -4.26 -1.06 -11.00
CA GLY A 32 -5.03 -1.15 -12.25
C GLY A 32 -4.17 -1.01 -13.51
N ALA A 33 -3.07 -0.27 -13.43
CA ALA A 33 -2.08 -0.12 -14.49
C ALA A 33 -1.06 -1.28 -14.55
N GLY A 34 -1.18 -2.29 -13.68
CA GLY A 34 -0.29 -3.46 -13.67
C GLY A 34 1.02 -3.27 -12.93
N VAL A 35 1.16 -2.23 -12.09
CA VAL A 35 2.32 -2.07 -11.22
C VAL A 35 2.34 -3.21 -10.19
N ASP A 36 3.54 -3.77 -9.94
CA ASP A 36 3.72 -4.84 -8.96
C ASP A 36 3.15 -4.44 -7.59
N PRO A 37 2.25 -5.24 -6.98
CA PRO A 37 1.67 -4.95 -5.67
C PRO A 37 2.71 -4.70 -4.57
N LYS A 38 3.88 -5.34 -4.63
CA LYS A 38 4.98 -5.10 -3.70
C LYS A 38 5.54 -3.69 -3.86
N VAL A 39 5.72 -3.23 -5.10
CA VAL A 39 6.18 -1.86 -5.38
C VAL A 39 5.15 -0.84 -4.90
N VAL A 40 3.86 -1.10 -5.17
CA VAL A 40 2.76 -0.26 -4.67
C VAL A 40 2.77 -0.18 -3.15
N TRP A 41 2.91 -1.33 -2.49
CA TRP A 41 2.97 -1.40 -1.03
C TRP A 41 4.16 -0.65 -0.45
N GLU A 42 5.37 -0.85 -0.99
CA GLU A 42 6.56 -0.12 -0.54
C GLU A 42 6.41 1.40 -0.73
N ALA A 43 5.82 1.84 -1.84
CA ALA A 43 5.58 3.25 -2.11
C ALA A 43 4.60 3.86 -1.10
N VAL A 44 3.49 3.16 -0.81
CA VAL A 44 2.50 3.57 0.20
C VAL A 44 3.12 3.60 1.60
N CYS A 45 3.89 2.58 1.98
CA CYS A 45 4.59 2.56 3.25
C CYS A 45 5.54 3.75 3.42
N ARG A 46 6.28 4.13 2.38
CA ARG A 46 7.13 5.32 2.42
C ARG A 46 6.33 6.62 2.49
N ALA A 47 5.21 6.72 1.78
CA ALA A 47 4.37 7.92 1.77
C ALA A 47 3.67 8.14 3.13
N GLN A 48 3.37 7.06 3.85
CA GLN A 48 2.72 7.08 5.16
C GLN A 48 3.70 6.96 6.34
N ASP A 49 5.01 7.09 6.08
CA ASP A 49 6.07 6.96 7.08
C ASP A 49 5.96 5.68 7.94
N VAL A 50 5.55 4.57 7.32
CA VAL A 50 5.48 3.27 7.99
C VAL A 50 6.90 2.77 8.28
N PRO A 51 7.24 2.45 9.54
CA PRO A 51 8.53 1.86 9.91
C PRO A 51 8.81 0.57 9.13
N ARG A 52 10.07 0.41 8.71
CA ARG A 52 10.48 -0.68 7.80
C ARG A 52 10.30 -2.08 8.36
N GLU A 53 10.36 -2.23 9.68
CA GLU A 53 10.04 -3.47 10.40
C GLU A 53 8.59 -3.94 10.20
N ARG A 54 7.66 -3.06 9.82
CA ARG A 54 6.24 -3.40 9.61
C ARG A 54 5.88 -3.69 8.16
N TRP A 55 6.81 -3.51 7.21
CA TRP A 55 6.51 -3.65 5.78
C TRP A 55 6.24 -5.08 5.36
N LEU A 56 6.70 -6.07 6.11
CA LEU A 56 6.43 -7.47 5.78
C LEU A 56 5.03 -7.91 6.22
N GLY A 57 4.27 -7.03 6.90
CA GLY A 57 2.99 -7.39 7.49
C GLY A 57 3.15 -8.40 8.63
N ARG A 58 2.02 -8.93 9.10
CA ARG A 58 2.03 -10.06 10.02
C ARG A 58 2.39 -11.33 9.24
N ASP A 59 3.18 -12.21 9.84
CA ASP A 59 3.44 -13.53 9.26
C ASP A 59 2.16 -14.37 9.36
N ILE A 60 1.33 -14.32 8.31
CA ILE A 60 0.08 -15.08 8.25
C ILE A 60 0.43 -16.45 7.69
N LYS A 61 0.46 -17.47 8.55
CA LYS A 61 0.58 -18.86 8.09
C LYS A 61 -0.54 -19.13 7.07
N PRO A 62 -0.25 -19.54 5.83
CA PRO A 62 -1.29 -19.94 4.90
C PRO A 62 -2.07 -21.10 5.51
N ARG A 63 -3.41 -20.99 5.49
CA ARG A 63 -4.33 -21.97 6.07
C ARG A 63 -4.64 -23.08 5.08
#